data_AF-A0A955YCM6-F1
#
_entry.id   AF-A0A955YCM6-F1
#
_cell.length_a   1.000
_cell.length_b   1.000
_cell.length_c   1.000
_cell.angle_alpha   90.00
_cell.angle_beta   90.00
_cell.angle_gamma   90.00
#
_symmetry.space_group_name_H-M   'P 1'
#
loop_
_entity.id
_entity.type
_entity.pdbx_description
1 polymer ?
#
loop_
_entity_poly.entity_id
_entity_poly.type
_entity_poly.pdbx_seq_one_letter_code
_entity_poly.pdbx_strand_id
1 'polypeptide(L)'
;MTSLSILTWNVRYFGHALRGLLATEGGMRRAAHALATLVPLPDVIALQEVETSSLRAGLRPEPQLDRFLGLFHSHLEAAGRPERFQGLYFPAHAYRA
;
A
#
# COMPACT_ATOMS: atom_id res chain seq x y z
N MET A 1 -20.09 18.77 -12.37
CA MET A 1 -19.65 17.35 -12.29
C MET A 1 -18.36 17.33 -11.51
N THR A 2 -18.29 16.61 -10.39
CA THR A 2 -17.01 16.37 -9.71
C THR A 2 -16.20 15.38 -10.56
N SER A 3 -14.95 15.71 -10.84
CA SER A 3 -14.03 14.82 -11.55
C SER A 3 -13.54 13.74 -10.58
N LEU A 4 -13.55 12.48 -11.00
CA LEU A 4 -12.97 11.36 -10.25
C LEU A 4 -11.48 11.20 -10.63
N SER A 5 -10.59 11.18 -9.65
CA SER A 5 -9.14 10.96 -9.83
C SER A 5 -8.73 9.56 -9.38
N ILE A 6 -8.11 8.80 -10.29
CA ILE A 6 -7.65 7.43 -10.04
C ILE A 6 -6.15 7.37 -10.27
N LEU A 7 -5.41 6.88 -9.27
CA LEU A 7 -3.99 6.57 -9.37
C LEU A 7 -3.80 5.05 -9.40
N THR A 8 -2.95 4.56 -10.30
CA THR A 8 -2.51 3.16 -10.30
C THR A 8 -1.00 3.09 -10.14
N TRP A 9 -0.52 2.17 -9.30
CA TRP A 9 0.90 2.01 -9.04
C TRP A 9 1.28 0.56 -8.74
N ASN A 10 2.18 0.01 -9.56
CA ASN A 10 2.90 -1.20 -9.21
C ASN A 10 4.03 -0.87 -8.23
N VAL A 11 3.84 -1.27 -6.97
CA VAL A 11 4.75 -0.94 -5.85
C VAL A 11 5.93 -1.90 -5.73
N ARG A 12 5.97 -2.97 -6.55
CA ARG A 12 7.04 -3.97 -6.56
C ARG A 12 7.38 -4.48 -5.15
N TYR A 13 6.37 -4.92 -4.42
CA TYR A 13 6.47 -5.41 -3.04
C TYR A 13 7.05 -4.38 -2.06
N PHE A 14 6.82 -3.10 -2.34
CA PHE A 14 7.39 -1.96 -1.61
C PHE A 14 8.91 -2.01 -1.50
N GLY A 15 9.56 -2.54 -2.53
CA GLY A 15 10.97 -2.34 -2.74
C GLY A 15 11.83 -3.54 -2.43
N HIS A 16 11.49 -4.74 -2.90
CA HIS A 16 12.52 -5.62 -3.47
C HIS A 16 11.96 -6.89 -4.10
N ALA A 17 12.52 -7.29 -5.25
CA ALA A 17 12.55 -8.71 -5.61
C ALA A 17 13.59 -9.52 -4.79
N LEU A 18 14.52 -8.89 -4.03
CA LEU A 18 15.76 -9.56 -3.53
C LEU A 18 16.37 -9.19 -2.12
N ARG A 19 15.81 -8.35 -1.22
CA ARG A 19 16.53 -7.87 0.03
C ARG A 19 15.81 -7.91 1.40
N GLY A 20 14.79 -8.75 1.60
CA GLY A 20 14.28 -9.09 2.95
C GLY A 20 13.36 -8.05 3.64
N LEU A 21 12.81 -8.41 4.81
CA LEU A 21 11.69 -7.73 5.49
C LEU A 21 11.96 -6.25 5.86
N LEU A 22 13.18 -5.90 6.28
CA LEU A 22 13.53 -4.51 6.64
C LEU A 22 13.56 -3.56 5.43
N ALA A 23 13.89 -4.08 4.24
CA ALA A 23 13.85 -3.31 3.01
C ALA A 23 12.41 -2.96 2.61
N THR A 24 11.46 -3.86 2.90
CA THR A 24 10.03 -3.69 2.63
C THR A 24 9.42 -2.58 3.49
N GLU A 25 9.71 -2.48 4.78
CA GLU A 25 9.13 -1.43 5.64
C GLU A 25 9.60 -0.02 5.23
N GLY A 26 10.90 0.15 4.97
CA GLY A 26 11.45 1.43 4.54
C GLY A 26 10.86 1.89 3.20
N GLY A 27 10.64 0.97 2.25
CA GLY A 27 9.99 1.30 0.98
C GLY A 27 8.49 1.59 1.13
N MET A 28 7.80 0.88 2.02
CA MET A 28 6.39 1.12 2.33
C MET A 28 6.18 2.51 2.92
N ARG A 29 7.03 2.93 3.87
CA ARG A 29 7.02 4.30 4.44
C ARG A 29 7.24 5.37 3.37
N ARG A 30 8.21 5.17 2.46
CA ARG A 30 8.46 6.12 1.36
C ARG A 30 7.28 6.21 0.40
N ALA A 31 6.65 5.08 0.05
CA ALA A 31 5.48 5.06 -0.82
C ALA A 31 4.27 5.76 -0.17
N ALA A 32 4.01 5.46 1.11
CA ALA A 32 2.96 6.10 1.90
C ALA A 32 3.14 7.61 1.98
N HIS A 33 4.36 8.08 2.28
CA HIS A 33 4.68 9.49 2.28
C HIS A 33 4.45 10.15 0.91
N ALA A 34 4.95 9.55 -0.17
CA ALA A 34 4.78 10.09 -1.52
C ALA A 34 3.28 10.27 -1.88
N LEU A 35 2.45 9.27 -1.59
CA LEU A 35 1.00 9.35 -1.82
C LEU A 35 0.32 10.42 -0.96
N ALA A 36 0.72 10.58 0.31
CA ALA A 36 0.14 11.57 1.21
C ALA A 36 0.44 13.01 0.79
N THR A 37 1.54 13.22 0.06
CA THR A 37 1.94 14.53 -0.47
C THR A 37 1.28 14.92 -1.80
N LEU A 38 0.46 14.04 -2.40
CA LEU A 38 -0.22 14.36 -3.65
C LEU A 38 -1.28 15.46 -3.47
N VAL A 39 -1.30 16.40 -4.41
CA VAL A 39 -2.27 17.49 -4.51
C VAL A 39 -2.76 17.59 -5.97
N PRO A 40 -4.04 17.28 -6.25
CA PRO A 40 -5.06 16.76 -5.32
C PRO A 40 -4.73 15.34 -4.84
N LEU A 41 -5.33 14.92 -3.71
CA LEU A 41 -5.32 13.50 -3.34
C LEU A 41 -6.14 12.73 -4.39
N PRO A 42 -5.68 11.56 -4.85
CA PRO A 42 -6.52 10.67 -5.63
C PRO A 42 -7.71 10.17 -4.79
N ASP A 43 -8.88 10.06 -5.41
CA ASP A 43 -10.06 9.46 -4.78
C ASP A 43 -9.92 7.93 -4.68
N VAL A 44 -9.20 7.33 -5.64
CA VAL A 44 -8.93 5.90 -5.70
C VAL A 44 -7.44 5.65 -5.95
N ILE A 45 -6.85 4.74 -5.16
CA ILE A 45 -5.46 4.30 -5.31
C ILE A 45 -5.47 2.78 -5.53
N ALA A 46 -5.07 2.35 -6.73
CA ALA A 46 -4.94 0.94 -7.10
C ALA A 46 -3.47 0.49 -7.02
N LEU A 47 -3.16 -0.43 -6.12
CA LEU A 47 -1.80 -0.93 -5.90
C LEU A 47 -1.63 -2.35 -6.47
N GLN A 48 -0.54 -2.60 -7.19
CA GLN A 48 -0.17 -3.94 -7.70
C GLN A 48 1.12 -4.46 -7.06
N GLU A 49 1.31 -5.78 -7.07
CA GLU A 49 2.42 -6.48 -6.40
C GLU A 49 2.45 -6.21 -4.88
N VAL A 50 1.28 -6.26 -4.24
CA VAL A 50 1.11 -6.20 -2.77
C VAL A 50 0.92 -7.62 -2.25
N GLU A 51 1.79 -8.08 -1.34
CA GLU A 51 1.68 -9.43 -0.76
C GLU A 51 0.61 -9.51 0.33
N THR A 52 -0.25 -10.54 0.26
CA THR A 52 -1.21 -10.89 1.32
C THR A 52 -0.73 -11.98 2.25
N SER A 53 0.27 -12.75 1.84
CA SER A 53 0.98 -13.70 2.66
C SER A 53 2.46 -13.60 2.33
N SER A 54 3.31 -13.31 3.31
CA SER A 54 4.75 -13.49 3.11
C SER A 54 5.01 -14.98 2.89
N LEU A 55 5.26 -15.40 1.66
CA LEU A 55 5.68 -16.78 1.36
C LEU A 55 7.03 -17.13 2.01
N ARG A 56 7.72 -16.15 2.62
CA ARG A 56 8.99 -16.30 3.31
C ARG A 56 8.79 -16.10 4.81
N ALA A 57 9.13 -17.15 5.57
CA ALA A 57 9.02 -17.31 7.02
C ALA A 57 7.60 -17.59 7.52
N GLY A 58 7.39 -18.81 8.05
CA GLY A 58 6.14 -19.36 8.60
C GLY A 58 5.60 -18.68 9.87
N LEU A 59 5.65 -17.36 9.92
CA LEU A 59 4.80 -16.52 10.75
C LEU A 59 3.75 -15.91 9.82
N ARG A 60 2.52 -15.68 10.30
CA ARG A 60 1.53 -14.89 9.55
C ARG A 60 1.66 -13.42 9.98
N PRO A 61 2.59 -12.62 9.43
CA PRO A 61 2.52 -11.18 9.64
C PRO A 61 1.26 -10.64 8.97
N GLU A 62 0.76 -9.55 9.52
CA GLU A 62 -0.31 -8.72 8.93
C GLU A 62 -0.08 -8.51 7.41
N PRO A 63 -1.13 -8.61 6.56
CA PRO A 63 -1.03 -8.35 5.12
C PRO A 63 -0.29 -7.04 4.82
N GLN A 64 0.48 -6.98 3.73
CA GLN A 64 1.20 -5.74 3.39
C GLN A 64 0.25 -4.56 3.18
N LEU A 65 -0.98 -4.83 2.72
CA LEU A 65 -2.01 -3.81 2.54
C LEU A 65 -2.36 -3.11 3.85
N ASP A 66 -2.60 -3.85 4.93
CA ASP A 66 -3.04 -3.28 6.21
C ASP A 66 -1.91 -2.46 6.86
N ARG A 67 -0.68 -2.99 6.82
CA ARG A 67 0.53 -2.26 7.26
C ARG A 67 0.74 -0.96 6.46
N PHE A 68 0.58 -1.04 5.14
CA PHE A 68 0.68 0.13 4.27
C PHE A 68 -0.41 1.15 4.60
N LEU A 69 -1.64 0.71 4.84
CA LEU A 69 -2.77 1.57 5.16
C LEU A 69 -2.53 2.33 6.48
N GLY A 70 -2.02 1.64 7.50
CA GLY A 70 -1.62 2.26 8.77
C GLY A 70 -0.56 3.35 8.58
N LEU A 71 0.51 3.05 7.84
CA LEU A 71 1.57 4.03 7.53
C LEU A 71 1.04 5.22 6.72
N PHE A 72 0.19 4.95 5.73
CA PHE A 72 -0.40 5.99 4.89
C PHE A 72 -1.29 6.93 5.69
N HIS A 73 -2.14 6.38 6.58
CA HIS A 73 -2.95 7.18 7.49
C HIS A 73 -2.11 8.01 8.45
N SER A 74 -1.04 7.45 9.02
CA SER A 74 -0.12 8.23 9.87
C SER A 74 0.52 9.40 9.12
N HIS A 75 0.85 9.23 7.83
CA HIS A 75 1.39 10.31 7.01
C HIS A 75 0.33 11.36 6.63
N LEU A 76 -0.91 10.95 6.37
CA LEU A 76 -2.03 11.88 6.17
C LEU A 76 -2.27 12.72 7.44
N GLU A 77 -2.35 12.09 8.61
CA GLU A 77 -2.49 12.77 9.90
C GLU A 77 -1.35 13.77 10.14
N ALA A 78 -0.09 13.36 9.92
CA ALA A 78 1.06 14.24 10.07
C ALA A 78 1.05 15.43 9.08
N ALA A 79 0.42 15.26 7.92
CA ALA A 79 0.21 16.32 6.94
C ALA A 79 -1.05 17.18 7.21
N GLY A 80 -1.77 16.95 8.30
CA GLY A 80 -3.02 17.65 8.62
C GLY A 80 -4.19 17.29 7.70
N ARG A 81 -4.13 16.11 7.07
CA ARG A 81 -5.09 15.61 6.08
C ARG A 81 -6.10 14.68 6.78
N PRO A 82 -7.38 15.06 6.91
CA PRO A 82 -8.38 14.24 7.62
C PRO A 82 -8.89 13.04 6.81
N GLU A 83 -8.52 12.93 5.53
CA GLU A 83 -8.98 11.86 4.64
C GLU A 83 -8.63 10.46 5.17
N ARG A 84 -9.56 9.52 5.02
CA ARG A 84 -9.38 8.11 5.39
C ARG A 84 -9.64 7.22 4.21
N PHE A 85 -8.72 6.30 3.98
CA PHE A 85 -8.83 5.27 2.95
C PHE A 85 -9.26 3.95 3.56
N GLN A 86 -10.12 3.23 2.84
CA GLN A 86 -10.43 1.83 3.13
C GLN A 86 -9.56 0.93 2.24
N GLY A 87 -8.85 -0.02 2.84
CA GLY A 87 -8.13 -1.05 2.10
C GLY A 87 -9.12 -2.07 1.52
N LEU A 88 -9.09 -2.26 0.22
CA LEU A 88 -9.84 -3.31 -0.47
C LEU A 88 -8.88 -4.26 -1.16
N TYR A 89 -9.00 -5.55 -0.89
CA TYR A 89 -8.17 -6.59 -1.47
C TYR A 89 -8.86 -7.28 -2.63
N PHE A 90 -8.20 -7.33 -3.78
CA PHE A 90 -8.67 -8.00 -5.00
C PHE A 90 -7.63 -9.06 -5.43
N PRO A 91 -7.87 -10.36 -5.21
CA PRO A 91 -6.94 -11.41 -5.61
C PRO A 91 -6.89 -11.54 -7.14
N ALA A 92 -5.69 -11.48 -7.73
CA ALA A 92 -5.50 -11.66 -9.17
C ALA A 92 -5.69 -13.13 -9.63
N HIS A 93 -5.32 -14.08 -8.77
CA HIS A 93 -5.49 -15.51 -9.01
C HIS A 93 -6.00 -16.20 -7.75
N ALA A 94 -7.17 -16.84 -7.84
CA ALA A 94 -7.51 -17.90 -6.90
C ALA A 94 -6.73 -19.14 -7.36
N TYR A 95 -5.66 -19.48 -6.64
CA TYR A 95 -5.06 -20.82 -6.78
C TYR A 95 -6.14 -21.82 -6.38
N ARG A 96 -6.86 -22.37 -7.36
CA ARG A 96 -7.68 -23.56 -7.15
C ARG A 96 -6.71 -24.73 -7.05
N ALA A 97 -6.71 -25.38 -5.89
CA ALA A 97 -6.07 -26.67 -5.70
C ALA A 97 -6.77 -27.75 -6.52
#